data_AF-A0AAV6GZ80-F1
#
_entry.id   AF-A0AAV6GZ80-F1
#
_cell.length_a   1.000
_cell.length_b   1.000
_cell.length_c   1.000
_cell.angle_alpha   90.00
_cell.angle_beta   90.00
_cell.angle_gamma   90.00
#
_symmetry.space_group_name_H-M   'P 1'
#
loop_
_entity.id
_entity.type
_entity.pdbx_description
1 polymer ?
#
loop_
_entity_poly.entity_id
_entity_poly.type
_entity_poly.pdbx_seq_one_letter_code
_entity_poly.pdbx_strand_id
1 'polypeptide(L)'
;MLSANILLSGNNYRKVALLFKFMVMVSESTFFRIQDAYCIEPVQEYWDKTRAEVLESLRQKNRVVVLGDGRMDSPGHCAQFCTYTTIEQDSRGIVHIVSVDKRETNRKSVIMEKKCFIRTMEALLPELAIKEVVTDAHPQISALLNPERGNYYAWGIQHSLDIWHAAKSLSKKL
;
A
#
# COMPACT_ATOMS: atom_id res chain seq x y z
N MET A 1 -11.26 -16.50 18.58
CA MET A 1 -11.77 -16.63 17.20
C MET A 1 -12.58 -15.42 16.73
N LEU A 2 -13.62 -14.98 17.44
CA LEU A 2 -14.50 -13.90 16.95
C LEU A 2 -13.77 -12.55 16.68
N SER A 3 -12.88 -12.12 17.59
CA SER A 3 -12.07 -10.91 17.40
C SER A 3 -11.14 -11.00 16.17
N ALA A 4 -10.55 -12.18 15.94
CA ALA A 4 -9.72 -12.44 14.78
C ALA A 4 -10.54 -12.38 13.48
N ASN A 5 -11.73 -12.98 13.46
CA ASN A 5 -12.60 -12.97 12.27
C ASN A 5 -13.06 -11.56 11.87
N ILE A 6 -13.32 -10.68 12.84
CA ILE A 6 -13.62 -9.26 12.55
C ILE A 6 -12.41 -8.60 11.87
N LEU A 7 -11.20 -8.80 12.40
CA LEU A 7 -9.99 -8.23 11.83
C LEU A 7 -9.75 -8.75 10.40
N LEU A 8 -9.75 -10.07 10.22
CA LEU A 8 -9.42 -10.72 8.96
C LEU A 8 -10.48 -10.50 7.87
N SER A 9 -11.73 -10.17 8.24
CA SER A 9 -12.76 -9.76 7.29
C SER A 9 -12.64 -8.29 6.84
N GLY A 10 -11.65 -7.54 7.34
CA GLY A 10 -11.51 -6.11 7.09
C GLY A 10 -12.60 -5.25 7.76
N ASN A 11 -13.28 -5.81 8.76
CA ASN A 11 -14.31 -5.10 9.51
C ASN A 11 -13.69 -4.36 10.71
N ASN A 12 -14.41 -3.40 11.27
CA ASN A 12 -13.96 -2.70 12.48
C ASN A 12 -14.91 -3.00 13.65
N TYR A 13 -14.40 -2.88 14.87
CA TYR A 13 -15.19 -3.17 16.07
C TYR A 13 -16.46 -2.32 16.12
N ARG A 14 -16.37 -1.03 15.76
CA ARG A 14 -17.51 -0.10 15.81
C ARG A 14 -18.72 -0.56 14.99
N LYS A 15 -18.51 -1.23 13.86
CA LYS A 15 -19.58 -1.78 13.01
C LYS A 15 -20.33 -2.94 13.66
N VAL A 16 -19.68 -3.70 14.56
CA VAL A 16 -20.27 -4.86 15.25
C VAL A 16 -20.56 -4.61 16.73
N ALA A 17 -20.16 -3.44 17.25
CA ALA A 17 -20.25 -3.10 18.66
C ALA A 17 -21.68 -3.19 19.21
N LEU A 18 -22.68 -2.72 18.45
CA LEU A 18 -24.07 -2.77 18.86
C LEU A 18 -24.59 -4.21 18.99
N LEU A 19 -24.28 -5.07 18.01
CA LEU A 19 -24.61 -6.49 18.04
C LEU A 19 -23.96 -7.15 19.26
N PHE A 20 -22.68 -6.85 19.52
CA PHE A 20 -21.92 -7.45 20.60
C PHE A 20 -22.46 -7.04 21.97
N LYS A 21 -22.96 -5.80 22.08
CA LYS A 21 -23.64 -5.32 23.28
C LYS A 21 -24.91 -6.13 23.57
N PHE A 22 -25.74 -6.40 22.57
CA PHE A 22 -26.96 -7.20 22.75
C PHE A 22 -26.67 -8.68 23.05
N MET A 23 -25.60 -9.22 22.49
CA MET A 23 -25.19 -10.61 22.71
C MET A 23 -24.30 -10.79 23.96
N VAL A 24 -24.02 -9.72 24.73
CA VAL A 24 -23.13 -9.73 25.90
C VAL A 24 -21.75 -10.32 25.55
N MET A 25 -21.20 -9.91 24.41
CA MET A 25 -19.91 -10.39 23.88
C MET A 25 -18.74 -9.43 24.17
N VAL A 26 -17.61 -9.72 23.53
CA VAL A 26 -16.31 -9.05 23.66
C VAL A 26 -16.45 -7.52 23.61
N SER A 27 -15.93 -6.83 24.63
CA SER A 27 -15.84 -5.36 24.65
C SER A 27 -14.78 -4.83 23.69
N GLU A 28 -14.82 -3.53 23.37
CA GLU A 28 -13.81 -2.89 22.49
C GLU A 28 -12.38 -3.04 23.04
N SER A 29 -12.21 -2.84 24.35
CA SER A 29 -10.92 -3.02 25.03
C SER A 29 -10.43 -4.46 24.95
N THR A 30 -11.31 -5.43 25.16
CA THR A 30 -10.97 -6.85 25.09
C THR A 30 -10.65 -7.26 23.66
N PHE A 31 -11.37 -6.70 22.68
CA PHE A 31 -11.14 -6.91 21.27
C PHE A 31 -9.73 -6.50 20.86
N PHE A 32 -9.30 -5.27 21.19
CA PHE A 32 -7.95 -4.80 20.87
C PHE A 32 -6.86 -5.60 21.59
N ARG A 33 -7.07 -5.93 22.87
CA ARG A 33 -6.11 -6.79 23.59
C ARG A 33 -5.96 -8.18 22.96
N ILE A 34 -7.04 -8.76 22.43
CA ILE A 34 -6.98 -10.03 21.70
C ILE A 34 -6.26 -9.85 20.36
N GLN A 35 -6.45 -8.73 19.67
CA GLN A 35 -5.71 -8.45 18.43
C GLN A 35 -4.21 -8.37 18.70
N ASP A 36 -3.80 -7.57 19.68
CA ASP A 36 -2.39 -7.38 20.04
C ASP A 36 -1.75 -8.70 20.46
N ALA A 37 -2.42 -9.50 21.29
CA ALA A 37 -1.84 -10.73 21.84
C ALA A 37 -1.83 -11.91 20.87
N TYR A 38 -2.71 -11.96 19.87
CA TYR A 38 -2.93 -13.18 19.08
C TYR A 38 -3.06 -12.98 17.57
N CYS A 39 -3.27 -11.75 17.09
CA CYS A 39 -3.55 -11.53 15.67
C CYS A 39 -2.43 -10.77 14.96
N ILE A 40 -1.84 -9.76 15.60
CA ILE A 40 -0.86 -8.88 14.94
C ILE A 40 0.39 -9.67 14.54
N GLU A 41 1.02 -10.38 15.48
CA GLU A 41 2.25 -11.14 15.23
C GLU A 41 2.04 -12.22 14.14
N PRO A 42 1.01 -13.10 14.21
CA PRO A 42 0.79 -14.08 13.13
C PRO A 42 0.51 -13.47 11.75
N VAL A 43 -0.16 -12.32 11.68
CA VAL A 43 -0.40 -11.61 10.41
C VAL A 43 0.91 -11.04 9.86
N GLN A 44 1.77 -10.50 10.72
CA GLN A 44 3.08 -10.01 10.34
C GLN A 44 3.99 -11.15 9.87
N GLU A 45 4.06 -12.26 10.60
CA GLU A 45 4.83 -13.44 10.21
C GLU A 45 4.37 -14.00 8.86
N TYR A 46 3.04 -14.10 8.66
CA TYR A 46 2.49 -14.56 7.40
C TYR A 46 2.82 -13.61 6.24
N TRP A 47 2.72 -12.29 6.47
CA TRP A 47 3.10 -11.29 5.50
C TRP A 47 4.58 -11.37 5.14
N ASP A 48 5.47 -11.39 6.14
CA ASP A 48 6.92 -11.42 5.93
C ASP A 48 7.35 -12.68 5.20
N LYS A 49 6.79 -13.84 5.57
CA LYS A 49 7.02 -15.10 4.86
C LYS A 49 6.57 -15.02 3.41
N THR A 50 5.32 -14.62 3.17
CA THR A 50 4.75 -14.54 1.81
C THR A 50 5.52 -13.55 0.95
N ARG A 51 5.88 -12.39 1.51
CA ARG A 51 6.68 -11.37 0.84
C ARG A 51 8.08 -11.89 0.51
N ALA A 52 8.73 -12.60 1.44
CA ALA A 52 10.06 -13.18 1.20
C ALA A 52 10.05 -14.17 0.03
N GLU A 53 9.04 -15.06 -0.03
CA GLU A 53 8.87 -16.02 -1.13
C GLU A 53 8.67 -15.30 -2.48
N VAL A 54 7.85 -14.25 -2.52
CA VAL A 54 7.68 -13.41 -3.71
C VAL A 54 9.02 -12.78 -4.11
N LEU A 55 9.74 -12.17 -3.18
CA LEU A 55 11.01 -11.50 -3.48
C LEU A 55 12.10 -12.46 -3.94
N GLU A 56 12.21 -13.66 -3.36
CA GLU A 56 13.14 -14.68 -3.83
C GLU A 56 12.87 -15.06 -5.28
N SER A 57 11.60 -15.24 -5.64
CA SER A 57 11.23 -15.54 -7.03
C SER A 57 11.58 -14.38 -7.99
N LEU A 58 11.45 -13.14 -7.52
CA LEU A 58 11.70 -11.95 -8.35
C LEU A 58 13.19 -11.61 -8.48
N ARG A 59 14.02 -11.93 -7.47
CA ARG A 59 15.49 -11.75 -7.55
C ARG A 59 16.14 -12.60 -8.62
N GLN A 60 15.52 -13.72 -8.99
CA GLN A 60 15.97 -14.57 -10.10
C GLN A 60 15.66 -13.95 -11.47
N LYS A 61 14.77 -12.94 -11.53
CA LYS A 61 14.47 -12.21 -12.77
C LYS A 61 15.46 -11.05 -12.93
N ASN A 62 15.99 -10.87 -14.15
CA ASN A 62 16.93 -9.78 -14.43
C ASN A 62 16.31 -8.38 -14.30
N ARG A 63 15.00 -8.23 -14.54
CA ARG A 63 14.32 -6.93 -14.54
C ARG A 63 12.84 -7.07 -14.19
N VAL A 64 12.38 -6.34 -13.19
CA VAL A 64 10.97 -6.35 -12.73
C VAL A 64 10.22 -5.08 -13.11
N VAL A 65 8.94 -5.22 -13.44
CA VAL A 65 7.99 -4.11 -13.59
C VAL A 65 7.14 -4.04 -12.35
N VAL A 66 7.10 -2.89 -11.69
CA VAL A 66 6.28 -2.69 -10.50
C VAL A 66 5.16 -1.69 -10.77
N LEU A 67 3.98 -1.99 -10.24
CA LEU A 67 2.78 -1.17 -10.34
C LEU A 67 2.47 -0.65 -8.94
N GLY A 68 2.34 0.66 -8.77
CA GLY A 68 2.14 1.30 -7.47
C GLY A 68 0.91 2.18 -7.43
N ASP A 69 0.07 2.01 -6.41
CA ASP A 69 -1.13 2.82 -6.17
C ASP A 69 -1.25 3.26 -4.71
N GLY A 70 -1.69 4.50 -4.51
CA GLY A 70 -1.92 5.13 -3.22
C GLY A 70 -3.41 5.21 -2.87
N ARG A 71 -3.80 4.61 -1.74
CA ARG A 71 -5.17 4.67 -1.22
C ARG A 71 -5.25 5.57 0.00
N MET A 72 -6.05 6.63 -0.10
CA MET A 72 -6.39 7.51 1.02
C MET A 72 -7.56 6.95 1.83
N ASP A 73 -7.54 7.15 3.14
CA ASP A 73 -8.60 6.70 4.05
C ASP A 73 -9.90 7.53 3.94
N SER A 74 -9.80 8.78 3.50
CA SER A 74 -10.96 9.65 3.25
C SER A 74 -10.74 10.60 2.06
N PRO A 75 -11.82 11.10 1.43
CA PRO A 75 -11.70 12.05 0.32
C PRO A 75 -11.12 13.41 0.73
N GLY A 76 -10.47 14.07 -0.23
CA GLY A 76 -10.06 15.48 -0.12
C GLY A 76 -8.85 15.72 0.80
N HIS A 77 -8.74 16.96 1.30
CA HIS A 77 -7.59 17.39 2.12
C HIS A 77 -7.62 16.90 3.58
N CYS A 78 -8.62 16.09 3.92
CA CYS A 78 -8.88 15.62 5.29
C CYS A 78 -8.29 14.23 5.58
N ALA A 79 -7.76 13.53 4.57
CA ALA A 79 -7.15 12.21 4.75
C ALA A 79 -6.12 12.20 5.90
N GLN A 80 -6.23 11.19 6.76
CA GLN A 80 -5.36 10.97 7.91
C GLN A 80 -4.29 9.91 7.58
N PHE A 81 -4.64 8.93 6.75
CA PHE A 81 -3.73 7.86 6.35
C PHE A 81 -3.70 7.70 4.83
N CYS A 82 -2.51 7.43 4.31
CA CYS A 82 -2.30 6.97 2.95
C CYS A 82 -1.61 5.60 3.01
N THR A 83 -2.20 4.59 2.38
CA THR A 83 -1.58 3.28 2.22
C THR A 83 -1.21 3.08 0.77
N TYR A 84 0.08 2.86 0.51
CA TYR A 84 0.62 2.63 -0.82
C TYR A 84 0.93 1.15 -0.97
N THR A 85 0.38 0.56 -2.02
CA THR A 85 0.57 -0.86 -2.34
C THR A 85 1.33 -0.97 -3.64
N THR A 86 2.34 -1.83 -3.67
CA THR A 86 3.16 -2.07 -4.85
C THR A 86 3.15 -3.55 -5.17
N ILE A 87 2.80 -3.86 -6.41
CA ILE A 87 2.73 -5.22 -6.94
C ILE A 87 3.72 -5.38 -8.10
N GLU A 88 4.16 -6.60 -8.34
CA GLU A 88 4.90 -6.94 -9.56
C GLU A 88 3.94 -7.37 -10.68
N GLN A 89 4.20 -6.91 -11.90
CA GLN A 89 3.25 -7.03 -13.01
C GLN A 89 2.90 -8.49 -13.37
N ASP A 90 3.91 -9.36 -13.50
CA ASP A 90 3.69 -10.69 -14.06
C ASP A 90 3.14 -11.68 -13.02
N SER A 91 3.75 -11.71 -11.84
CA SER A 91 3.36 -12.56 -10.72
C SER A 91 2.09 -12.06 -10.03
N ARG A 92 1.80 -10.76 -10.15
CA ARG A 92 0.74 -10.05 -9.40
C ARG A 92 0.95 -10.12 -7.88
N GLY A 93 2.14 -10.55 -7.45
CA GLY A 93 2.52 -10.62 -6.05
C GLY A 93 2.71 -9.22 -5.48
N ILE A 94 2.26 -9.01 -4.24
CA ILE A 94 2.50 -7.76 -3.53
C ILE A 94 3.94 -7.77 -3.02
N VAL A 95 4.73 -6.80 -3.46
CA VAL A 95 6.17 -6.68 -3.11
C VAL A 95 6.41 -5.71 -1.96
N HIS A 96 5.51 -4.74 -1.77
CA HIS A 96 5.61 -3.79 -0.67
C HIS A 96 4.26 -3.15 -0.34
N ILE A 97 4.01 -2.93 0.95
CA ILE A 97 2.90 -2.13 1.45
C ILE A 97 3.48 -1.18 2.50
N VAL A 98 3.15 0.10 2.38
CA VAL A 98 3.55 1.10 3.38
C VAL A 98 2.39 2.05 3.66
N SER A 99 2.18 2.36 4.93
CA SER A 99 1.23 3.38 5.35
C SER A 99 1.96 4.59 5.94
N VAL A 100 1.48 5.79 5.62
CA VAL A 100 1.95 7.06 6.17
C VAL A 100 0.79 7.75 6.86
N ASP A 101 1.04 8.24 8.07
CA ASP A 101 0.14 9.14 8.78
C ASP A 101 0.40 10.60 8.38
N LYS A 102 -0.67 11.37 8.19
CA LYS A 102 -0.63 12.79 7.83
C LYS A 102 0.24 13.65 8.76
N ARG A 103 0.45 13.23 10.01
CA ARG A 103 1.36 13.88 10.97
C ARG A 103 2.82 13.84 10.51
N GLU A 104 3.19 12.82 9.74
CA GLU A 104 4.54 12.67 9.16
C GLU A 104 4.76 13.59 7.94
N THR A 105 3.70 14.24 7.44
CA THR A 105 3.73 15.10 6.26
C THR A 105 3.36 16.55 6.56
N ASN A 106 3.70 17.05 7.76
CA ASN A 106 3.33 18.40 8.20
C ASN A 106 1.82 18.67 8.06
N ARG A 107 1.00 17.63 8.28
CA ARG A 107 -0.46 17.68 8.13
C ARG A 107 -0.93 18.00 6.71
N LYS A 108 -0.16 17.64 5.67
CA LYS A 108 -0.55 17.81 4.26
C LYS A 108 -0.84 16.45 3.63
N SER A 109 -2.13 16.17 3.37
CA SER A 109 -2.53 14.89 2.77
C SER A 109 -2.02 14.71 1.33
N VAL A 110 -1.89 15.81 0.58
CA VAL A 110 -1.49 15.82 -0.84
C VAL A 110 -0.06 15.31 -1.10
N ILE A 111 0.79 15.25 -0.07
CA ILE A 111 2.17 14.74 -0.19
C ILE A 111 2.35 13.37 0.43
N MET A 112 1.31 12.79 1.05
CA MET A 112 1.42 11.47 1.70
C MET A 112 1.75 10.39 0.68
N GLU A 113 1.09 10.40 -0.47
CA GLU A 113 1.35 9.43 -1.53
C GLU A 113 2.79 9.52 -2.03
N LYS A 114 3.30 10.74 -2.25
CA LYS A 114 4.73 10.96 -2.57
C LYS A 114 5.64 10.40 -1.47
N LYS A 115 5.30 10.61 -0.21
CA LYS A 115 6.10 10.12 0.93
C LYS A 115 6.08 8.59 1.00
N CYS A 116 4.93 7.96 0.79
CA CYS A 116 4.82 6.51 0.67
C CYS A 116 5.65 5.97 -0.49
N PHE A 117 5.51 6.57 -1.68
CA PHE A 117 6.27 6.20 -2.86
C PHE A 117 7.78 6.23 -2.61
N ILE A 118 8.29 7.28 -1.96
CA ILE A 118 9.71 7.37 -1.60
C ILE A 118 10.13 6.20 -0.70
N ARG A 119 9.36 5.89 0.35
CA ARG A 119 9.64 4.75 1.24
C ARG A 119 9.63 3.43 0.50
N THR A 120 8.68 3.25 -0.41
CA THR A 120 8.59 2.07 -1.27
C THR A 120 9.85 1.91 -2.12
N MET A 121 10.29 2.97 -2.80
CA MET A 121 11.48 2.91 -3.65
C MET A 121 12.75 2.68 -2.81
N GLU A 122 12.88 3.33 -1.65
CA GLU A 122 14.00 3.12 -0.72
C GLU A 122 14.07 1.66 -0.22
N ALA A 123 12.92 1.01 -0.02
CA ALA A 123 12.85 -0.39 0.39
C ALA A 123 13.10 -1.38 -0.75
N LEU A 124 12.59 -1.11 -1.96
CA LEU A 124 12.63 -2.06 -3.07
C LEU A 124 13.89 -1.98 -3.92
N LEU A 125 14.48 -0.79 -4.11
CA LEU A 125 15.67 -0.63 -4.96
C LEU A 125 16.89 -1.43 -4.50
N PRO A 126 17.14 -1.63 -3.18
CA PRO A 126 18.19 -2.54 -2.71
C PRO A 126 17.86 -4.03 -2.92
N GLU A 127 16.58 -4.37 -3.03
CA GLU A 127 16.13 -5.76 -3.04
C GLU A 127 15.86 -6.31 -4.44
N LEU A 128 15.50 -5.45 -5.41
CA LEU A 128 15.03 -5.81 -6.74
C LEU A 128 15.61 -4.91 -7.84
N ALA A 129 15.94 -5.52 -8.98
CA ALA A 129 16.32 -4.81 -10.19
C ALA A 129 15.08 -4.27 -10.93
N ILE A 130 14.56 -3.12 -10.49
CA ILE A 130 13.39 -2.48 -11.09
C ILE A 130 13.76 -1.82 -12.43
N LYS A 131 13.15 -2.25 -13.53
CA LYS A 131 13.31 -1.59 -14.84
C LYS A 131 12.26 -0.51 -15.09
N GLU A 132 11.07 -0.69 -14.56
CA GLU A 132 9.91 0.14 -14.88
C GLU A 132 8.99 0.23 -13.67
N VAL A 133 8.49 1.44 -13.45
CA VAL A 133 7.49 1.74 -12.44
C VAL A 133 6.27 2.30 -13.17
N VAL A 134 5.10 1.74 -12.90
CA VAL A 134 3.82 2.23 -13.40
C VAL A 134 3.04 2.83 -12.25
N THR A 135 2.61 4.07 -12.39
CA THR A 135 1.79 4.77 -11.39
C THR A 135 0.67 5.54 -12.03
N ASP A 136 -0.28 5.99 -11.22
CA ASP A 136 -1.22 7.03 -11.62
C ASP A 136 -0.52 8.32 -12.07
N ALA A 137 -1.29 9.17 -12.75
CA ALA A 137 -0.87 10.50 -13.18
C ALA A 137 -0.71 11.46 -11.99
N HIS A 138 0.32 11.22 -11.16
CA HIS A 138 0.65 12.02 -9.98
C HIS A 138 1.89 12.89 -10.24
N PRO A 139 1.74 14.22 -10.43
CA PRO A 139 2.83 15.09 -10.89
C PRO A 139 4.09 15.04 -10.01
N GLN A 140 3.93 14.84 -8.70
CA GLN A 140 5.08 14.78 -7.79
C GLN A 140 5.87 13.49 -7.91
N ILE A 141 5.23 12.37 -8.29
CA ILE A 141 5.90 11.08 -8.51
C ILE A 141 6.54 11.10 -9.89
N SER A 142 5.84 11.60 -10.92
CA SER A 142 6.42 11.83 -12.24
C SER A 142 7.69 12.70 -12.18
N ALA A 143 7.71 13.72 -11.30
CA ALA A 143 8.90 14.54 -11.10
C ALA A 143 10.07 13.76 -10.48
N LEU A 144 9.80 12.82 -9.56
CA LEU A 144 10.82 11.96 -8.95
C LEU A 144 11.42 10.96 -9.93
N LEU A 145 10.60 10.46 -10.87
CA LEU A 145 11.00 9.47 -11.89
C LEU A 145 11.42 10.12 -13.22
N ASN A 146 11.59 11.44 -13.27
CA ASN A 146 12.02 12.10 -14.49
C ASN A 146 13.39 11.57 -14.95
N PRO A 147 13.56 11.20 -16.24
CA PRO A 147 14.76 10.52 -16.73
C PRO A 147 16.02 11.38 -16.76
N GLU A 148 15.89 12.71 -16.70
CA GLU A 148 17.03 13.64 -16.80
C GLU A 148 17.38 14.28 -15.45
N ARG A 149 16.39 14.52 -14.59
CA ARG A 149 16.55 15.31 -13.36
C ARG A 149 15.80 14.79 -12.14
N GLY A 150 15.12 13.66 -12.26
CA GLY A 150 14.36 13.07 -11.16
C GLY A 150 15.28 12.42 -10.13
N ASN A 151 14.84 12.27 -8.88
CA ASN A 151 15.64 11.63 -7.82
C ASN A 151 16.11 10.21 -8.16
N TYR A 152 15.39 9.49 -9.03
CA TYR A 152 15.70 8.12 -9.41
C TYR A 152 16.35 8.00 -10.80
N TYR A 153 16.76 9.11 -11.44
CA TYR A 153 17.31 9.08 -12.80
C TYR A 153 18.52 8.15 -12.95
N ALA A 154 19.42 8.14 -11.95
CA ALA A 154 20.64 7.33 -11.94
C ALA A 154 20.36 5.82 -11.92
N TRP A 155 19.14 5.42 -11.54
CA TRP A 155 18.71 4.03 -11.56
C TRP A 155 18.20 3.57 -12.93
N GLY A 156 18.07 4.48 -13.90
CA GLY A 156 17.62 4.16 -15.26
C GLY A 156 16.21 3.54 -15.31
N ILE A 157 15.35 3.93 -14.38
CA ILE A 157 13.98 3.41 -14.25
C ILE A 157 13.08 4.10 -15.27
N GLN A 158 12.38 3.31 -16.08
CA GLN A 158 11.33 3.81 -16.94
C GLN A 158 10.07 4.14 -16.12
N HIS A 159 9.47 5.31 -16.35
CA HIS A 159 8.17 5.66 -15.77
C HIS A 159 7.07 5.52 -16.83
N SER A 160 6.03 4.77 -16.50
CA SER A 160 4.83 4.64 -17.31
C SER A 160 3.59 5.04 -16.50
N LEU A 161 2.55 5.49 -17.19
CA LEU A 161 1.29 5.86 -16.56
C LEU A 161 0.31 4.69 -16.59
N ASP A 162 -0.43 4.51 -15.49
CA ASP A 162 -1.55 3.56 -15.46
C ASP A 162 -2.68 4.05 -16.38
N ILE A 163 -2.91 3.28 -17.44
CA ILE A 163 -3.93 3.56 -18.45
C ILE A 163 -5.35 3.22 -17.97
N TRP A 164 -5.51 2.46 -16.88
CA TRP A 164 -6.82 2.05 -16.37
C TRP A 164 -7.72 3.26 -16.07
N HIS A 165 -7.17 4.28 -15.43
CA HIS A 165 -7.90 5.51 -15.11
C HIS A 165 -8.33 6.27 -16.37
N ALA A 166 -7.50 6.31 -17.41
CA ALA A 166 -7.82 6.91 -18.69
C ALA A 166 -8.94 6.12 -19.40
N ALA A 167 -8.82 4.80 -19.48
CA ALA A 167 -9.83 3.93 -20.09
C ALA A 167 -11.18 4.03 -19.38
N LYS A 168 -11.18 4.03 -18.04
CA LYS A 168 -12.38 4.20 -17.21
C LYS A 168 -13.04 5.57 -17.43
N SER A 169 -12.26 6.63 -17.56
CA SER A 169 -12.77 7.99 -17.84
C SER A 169 -13.40 8.06 -19.23
N LEU A 170 -12.77 7.46 -20.24
CA LEU A 170 -13.30 7.38 -21.60
C LEU A 170 -14.62 6.60 -21.65
N SER A 171 -14.67 5.43 -20.99
CA SER A 171 -15.87 4.60 -20.94
C SER A 171 -17.07 5.26 -20.24
N LYS A 172 -16.87 6.27 -19.40
CA LYS A 172 -17.97 7.05 -18.80
C LYS A 172 -18.52 8.14 -19.72
N LYS A 173 -17.76 8.52 -20.75
CA LYS A 173 -18.11 9.57 -21.70
C LYS A 173 -18.74 9.02 -22.98
N LEU A 174 -18.43 7.78 -23.33
CA LEU A 174 -19.14 6.97 -24.32
C LEU A 174 -20.47 6.50 -23.73
#